data_AF-A0A920M1Y2-F1
#
_entry.id   AF-A0A920M1Y2-F1
#
_cell.length_a   1.000
_cell.length_b   1.000
_cell.length_c   1.000
_cell.angle_alpha   90.00
_cell.angle_beta   90.00
_cell.angle_gamma   90.00
#
_symmetry.space_group_name_H-M   'P 1'
#
loop_
_entity.id
_entity.type
_entity.pdbx_description
1 polymer ?
#
loop_
_entity_poly.entity_id
_entity_poly.type
_entity_poly.pdbx_seq_one_letter_code
_entity_poly.pdbx_strand_id
1 'polypeptide(L)' 'MIGKIADQIADDGFNIADMSNKSKDNIAINLIDLDTKVTDELICNLKTIDHVISVRKIEH' A
#
# COMPACT_ATOMS: atom_id res chain seq x y z
N MET A 1 -4.36 4.58 -9.79
CA MET A 1 -3.99 3.41 -8.99
C MET A 1 -3.38 3.81 -7.66
N ILE A 2 -2.27 4.57 -7.67
CA ILE A 2 -1.60 5.02 -6.44
C ILE A 2 -2.54 5.74 -5.46
N GLY A 3 -3.42 6.62 -5.96
CA GLY A 3 -4.44 7.28 -5.14
C GLY A 3 -5.35 6.30 -4.41
N LYS A 4 -5.90 5.28 -5.11
CA LYS A 4 -6.75 4.25 -4.49
C LYS A 4 -6.05 3.47 -3.38
N ILE A 5 -4.74 3.27 -3.49
CA ILE A 5 -3.94 2.62 -2.44
C ILE A 5 -3.84 3.55 -1.23
N ALA A 6 -3.57 4.84 -1.44
CA ALA A 6 -3.53 5.82 -0.36
C ALA A 6 -4.91 6.01 0.31
N ASP A 7 -5.99 6.05 -0.49
CA ASP A 7 -7.36 6.16 -0.01
C ASP A 7 -7.71 4.96 0.89
N GLN A 8 -7.41 3.73 0.46
CA GLN A 8 -7.66 2.52 1.28
C GLN A 8 -6.87 2.54 2.60
N ILE A 9 -5.60 2.99 2.58
CA ILE A 9 -4.78 3.11 3.79
C ILE A 9 -5.42 4.11 4.77
N ALA A 10 -5.91 5.23 4.26
CA ALA A 10 -6.59 6.24 5.06
C ALA A 10 -7.96 5.76 5.59
N ASP A 11 -8.73 5.04 4.78
CA ASP A 11 -10.01 4.44 5.17
C ASP A 11 -9.85 3.42 6.30
N ASP A 12 -8.72 2.68 6.28
CA ASP A 12 -8.34 1.74 7.35
C ASP A 12 -7.75 2.47 8.59
N GLY A 13 -7.68 3.80 8.57
CA GLY A 13 -7.27 4.64 9.71
C GLY A 13 -5.76 4.78 9.87
N PHE A 14 -4.96 4.50 8.85
CA PHE A 14 -3.50 4.60 8.90
C PHE A 14 -3.00 5.90 8.29
N ASN A 15 -1.96 6.47 8.90
CA ASN A 15 -1.21 7.59 8.34
C ASN A 15 0.00 7.07 7.54
N ILE A 16 0.27 7.72 6.40
CA ILE A 16 1.43 7.47 5.56
C ILE A 16 2.55 8.43 5.98
N ALA A 17 3.69 7.88 6.42
CA ALA A 17 4.87 8.63 6.81
C ALA A 17 5.70 9.04 5.58
N ASP A 18 5.91 8.08 4.67
CA ASP A 18 6.55 8.29 3.38
C ASP A 18 5.98 7.33 2.34
N MET A 19 6.02 7.74 1.08
CA MET A 19 5.57 6.93 -0.03
C MET A 19 6.41 7.21 -1.26
N SER A 20 6.97 6.14 -1.83
CA SER A 20 7.63 6.20 -3.13
C SER A 20 6.95 5.28 -4.12
N ASN A 21 6.77 5.79 -5.34
CA ASN A 21 6.26 5.03 -6.47
C ASN A 21 7.31 5.01 -7.58
N LYS A 22 7.55 3.82 -8.12
CA LYS A 22 8.34 3.64 -9.33
C LYS A 22 7.58 2.75 -10.28
N SER A 23 7.39 3.24 -11.50
CA SER A 23 6.74 2.52 -12.58
C SER A 23 7.71 2.28 -13.73
N LYS A 24 7.62 1.10 -14.34
CA LYS A 24 8.28 0.76 -15.60
C LYS A 24 7.31 -0.04 -16.46
N ASP A 25 7.12 0.40 -17.69
CA ASP A 25 6.18 -0.18 -18.65
C ASP A 25 4.78 -0.34 -18.00
N ASN A 26 4.31 -1.58 -17.87
CA ASN A 26 2.98 -1.89 -17.34
C ASN A 26 2.98 -2.24 -15.83
N ILE A 27 4.09 -2.04 -15.12
CA ILE A 27 4.22 -2.41 -13.71
C ILE A 27 4.59 -1.19 -12.88
N ALA A 28 3.93 -1.02 -11.74
CA ALA A 28 4.28 -0.04 -10.74
C ALA A 28 4.50 -0.71 -9.38
N ILE A 29 5.53 -0.26 -8.66
CA ILE A 29 5.84 -0.67 -7.29
C ILE A 29 5.65 0.55 -6.40
N ASN A 30 4.91 0.37 -5.31
CA ASN A 30 4.77 1.35 -4.23
C ASN A 30 5.53 0.82 -3.02
N LEU A 31 6.44 1.63 -2.49
CA LEU A 31 7.01 1.46 -1.16
C LEU A 31 6.32 2.48 -0.25
N ILE A 32 5.75 2.02 0.85
CA ILE A 32 4.92 2.84 1.72
C ILE A 32 5.36 2.57 3.16
N ASP A 33 5.78 3.64 3.83
CA ASP A 33 6.09 3.61 5.25
C ASP A 33 4.90 4.19 6.01
N LEU A 34 4.46 3.48 7.05
CA LEU A 34 3.35 3.89 7.91
C LEU A 34 3.89 4.26 9.30
N ASP A 35 3.23 5.20 9.96
CA ASP A 35 3.59 5.62 11.33
C ASP A 35 3.39 4.51 12.38
N THR A 36 2.62 3.49 12.04
CA THR A 36 2.24 2.40 12.94
C THR A 36 2.48 1.04 12.31
N LYS A 37 2.42 -0.01 13.13
CA LYS A 37 2.60 -1.39 12.65
C LYS A 37 1.50 -1.76 11.66
N VAL A 38 1.92 -2.28 10.51
CA VAL A 38 1.04 -2.83 9.48
C VAL A 38 0.25 -4.02 10.02
N THR A 39 -1.07 -3.98 9.89
CA THR A 39 -1.96 -5.09 10.28
C THR A 39 -2.18 -6.06 9.12
N ASP A 40 -2.53 -7.30 9.43
CA ASP A 40 -2.88 -8.30 8.41
C ASP A 40 -4.17 -7.90 7.66
N GLU A 41 -5.09 -7.18 8.33
CA GLU A 41 -6.31 -6.64 7.73
C GLU A 41 -6.01 -5.63 6.63
N LEU A 42 -5.14 -4.65 6.88
CA LEU A 42 -4.71 -3.67 5.87
C LEU A 42 -4.10 -4.37 4.66
N ILE A 43 -3.25 -5.38 4.89
CA ILE A 43 -2.65 -6.18 3.80
C ILE A 43 -3.73 -6.90 2.99
N CYS A 44 -4.76 -7.46 3.65
CA CYS A 44 -5.89 -8.10 2.97
C CYS A 44 -6.68 -7.09 2.15
N ASN A 45 -7.05 -5.93 2.71
CA ASN A 45 -7.81 -4.90 2.03
C ASN A 45 -7.08 -4.39 0.79
N LEU A 46 -5.77 -4.11 0.89
CA LEU A 46 -4.95 -3.68 -0.24
C LEU A 46 -4.88 -4.73 -1.36
N LYS A 47 -4.90 -6.03 -1.04
CA LYS A 47 -4.91 -7.10 -2.06
C LYS A 47 -6.23 -7.19 -2.82
N THR A 48 -7.33 -6.65 -2.27
CA THR A 48 -8.63 -6.65 -2.96
C THR A 48 -8.77 -5.53 -3.99
N ILE A 49 -7.88 -4.54 -3.95
CA ILE A 49 -7.87 -3.44 -4.92
C ILE A 49 -7.58 -4.02 -6.31
N ASP A 50 -8.48 -3.73 -7.25
CA ASP A 50 -8.36 -4.18 -8.62
C ASP A 50 -6.99 -3.81 -9.23
N HIS A 51 -6.41 -4.75 -9.99
CA HIS A 51 -5.06 -4.71 -10.55
C HIS A 51 -3.88 -4.69 -9.56
N VAL A 52 -4.09 -4.84 -8.25
CA VAL A 52 -2.98 -5.11 -7.31
C VAL A 52 -2.49 -6.55 -7.50
N ILE A 53 -1.22 -6.69 -7.88
CA ILE A 53 -0.61 -8.00 -8.18
C ILE A 53 -0.14 -8.69 -6.89
N SER A 54 0.44 -7.92 -5.96
CA SER A 54 0.91 -8.44 -4.67
C SER A 54 1.07 -7.33 -3.65
N VAL A 55 0.95 -7.69 -2.37
CA VAL A 55 1.19 -6.83 -1.22
C VAL A 55 2.01 -7.62 -0.21
N ARG A 56 3.08 -7.00 0.32
CA ARG A 56 3.98 -7.62 1.28
C ARG A 56 4.34 -6.60 2.36
N LYS A 57 4.22 -6.99 3.63
CA LYS A 57 4.80 -6.24 4.75
C LYS A 57 6.30 -6.50 4.83
N ILE A 58 7.07 -5.45 5.12
CA ILE A 58 8.50 -5.53 5.39
C ILE A 58 8.67 -5.12 6.86
N GLU A 59 9.25 -6.00 7.67
CA GLU A 59 9.54 -5.73 9.08
C GLU A 59 11.06 -5.60 9.25
N HIS A 60 11.47 -4.70 10.16
CA HIS A 60 12.84 -4.56 10.65
C HIS A 60 13.02 -5.30 11.96
#